data_AF-A0A1A5YB47-F1
#
_entry.id   AF-A0A1A5YB47-F1
#
_cell.length_a   1.000
_cell.length_b   1.000
_cell.length_c   1.000
_cell.angle_alpha   90.00
_cell.angle_beta   90.00
_cell.angle_gamma   90.00
#
_symmetry.space_group_name_H-M   'P 1'
#
loop_
_entity.id
_entity.type
_entity.pdbx_description
1 polymer ?
#
loop_
_entity_poly.entity_id
_entity_poly.type
_entity_poly.pdbx_seq_one_letter_code
_entity_poly.pdbx_strand_id
1 'polypeptide(L)'
;MLIVSYKKSRTLILWSLLAALVVLALIAYKLYAGYAKVQDYRQAAHYLEQNDTVQAYGYYLKARNNRWVQYKEKETKAAIDKLKPVEEIQNKLLGILDNNGENNNPARSYDDYQKLAGAAAARGGQYEKIFNELSKQYRLDAHFTTAYATYKKTLEQQLQAETKKAAFSDKTVIAYLLIPELYFGGAAEKETALRAAFEPYDQGRLAAKADGSGIEALLAEGTRLLDFYKQEGINADWVYPGIEDYTLSYLKKLEDKGDLPVFFRNAKAIEGSKLIASRGKTIRSYIQSVYSGQVKQAKQLVLESKYEEAIAAYTLLGDFKDVSKELQNIEIQWNRQEPERILAKASPGVSFDFFISGKDKFGALVYAIGAANGQLVLARMLPDMSIDKKEGQIGDGFQVEEIRLEDSLSPSGRTVLLAEGKSSTRQGRYAAYEISDSALVNLFDFEADGFRVDKPGTLIVTNDANEGAGQEALYTYENGQYLFSGIKPDYTEIQLADLLQYSGQKVRFTCDIFTVEGEKGVVLFNEEYIILTGAPGLRPGKATITGIWADNDTVSRDGEEITAYRVEVSSYVQSITITQQ
;
A
#
# COMPACT_ATOMS: atom_id res chain seq x y z
N MET A 1 118.96 -15.05 51.21
CA MET A 1 119.39 -13.79 50.57
C MET A 1 118.46 -13.53 49.40
N LEU A 2 117.44 -12.67 49.58
CA LEU A 2 116.31 -12.50 48.65
C LEU A 2 116.68 -11.55 47.50
N ILE A 3 117.01 -12.09 46.32
CA ILE A 3 117.06 -11.33 45.07
C ILE A 3 115.61 -11.12 44.62
N VAL A 4 115.01 -10.00 45.04
CA VAL A 4 113.75 -9.54 44.46
C VAL A 4 114.07 -8.92 43.09
N SER A 5 113.63 -9.61 42.03
CA SER A 5 113.72 -9.17 40.64
C SER A 5 113.31 -7.71 40.45
N TYR A 6 114.17 -6.90 39.84
CA TYR A 6 113.97 -5.49 39.47
C TYR A 6 112.60 -5.21 38.79
N LYS A 7 112.04 -6.20 38.06
CA LYS A 7 110.70 -6.11 37.46
C LYS A 7 109.55 -6.10 38.49
N LYS A 8 109.70 -6.79 39.63
CA LYS A 8 108.73 -6.77 40.75
C LYS A 8 108.77 -5.43 41.51
N SER A 9 109.93 -4.80 41.65
CA SER A 9 110.06 -3.47 42.27
C SER A 9 109.44 -2.35 41.41
N ARG A 10 109.69 -2.35 40.10
CA ARG A 10 109.10 -1.36 39.18
C ARG A 10 107.58 -1.46 39.08
N THR A 11 107.02 -2.67 39.12
CA THR A 11 105.57 -2.87 39.17
C THR A 11 104.98 -2.40 40.51
N LEU A 12 105.62 -2.72 41.65
CA LEU A 12 105.23 -2.18 42.96
C LEU A 12 105.25 -0.64 43.02
N ILE A 13 106.27 0.00 42.46
CA ILE A 13 106.37 1.47 42.38
C ILE A 13 105.26 2.05 41.49
N LEU A 14 104.99 1.43 40.33
CA LEU A 14 103.90 1.85 39.44
C LEU A 14 102.52 1.66 40.08
N TRP A 15 102.28 0.55 40.79
CA TRP A 15 101.05 0.33 41.56
C TRP A 15 100.91 1.31 42.73
N SER A 16 102.02 1.68 43.37
CA SER A 16 102.03 2.68 44.45
C SER A 16 101.76 4.10 43.93
N LEU A 17 102.32 4.46 42.77
CA LEU A 17 102.04 5.72 42.09
C LEU A 17 100.59 5.79 41.58
N LEU A 18 100.08 4.70 41.02
CA LEU A 18 98.67 4.59 40.63
C LEU A 18 97.77 4.73 41.86
N ALA A 19 98.07 4.04 42.96
CA ALA A 19 97.34 4.16 44.21
C ALA A 19 97.38 5.59 44.78
N ALA A 20 98.55 6.26 44.73
CA ALA A 20 98.68 7.65 45.13
C ALA A 20 97.86 8.60 44.26
N LEU A 21 97.82 8.37 42.94
CA LEU A 21 97.02 9.15 42.00
C LEU A 21 95.52 8.94 42.23
N VAL A 22 95.10 7.69 42.50
CA VAL A 22 93.72 7.37 42.88
C VAL A 22 93.35 8.04 44.21
N VAL A 23 94.22 8.01 45.21
CA VAL A 23 93.99 8.70 46.50
C VAL A 23 93.89 10.21 46.30
N LEU A 24 94.76 10.82 45.49
CA LEU A 24 94.68 12.25 45.16
C LEU A 24 93.37 12.60 44.44
N ALA A 25 92.93 11.75 43.49
CA ALA A 25 91.65 11.93 42.81
C ALA A 25 90.47 11.81 43.78
N LEU A 26 90.49 10.86 44.71
CA LEU A 26 89.48 10.71 45.76
C LEU A 26 89.46 11.90 46.72
N ILE A 27 90.63 12.45 47.07
CA ILE A 27 90.73 13.67 47.90
C ILE A 27 90.17 14.88 47.15
N ALA A 28 90.56 15.08 45.89
CA ALA A 28 90.06 16.17 45.06
C ALA A 28 88.53 16.08 44.88
N TYR A 29 88.01 14.88 44.63
CA TYR A 29 86.58 14.64 44.53
C TYR A 29 85.86 14.89 45.86
N LYS A 30 86.42 14.44 46.99
CA LYS A 30 85.84 14.69 48.32
C LYS A 30 85.83 16.18 48.67
N LEU A 31 86.88 16.92 48.30
CA LEU A 31 86.94 18.39 48.48
C LEU A 31 85.88 19.09 47.62
N TYR A 32 85.73 18.68 46.36
CA TYR A 32 84.67 19.18 45.48
C TYR A 32 83.28 18.86 46.04
N ALA A 33 83.04 17.62 46.44
CA ALA A 33 81.77 17.20 47.03
C ALA A 33 81.49 17.96 48.34
N GLY A 34 82.50 18.19 49.17
CA GLY A 34 82.38 19.01 50.38
C GLY A 34 82.01 20.46 50.07
N TYR A 35 82.69 21.08 49.10
CA TYR A 35 82.37 22.43 48.64
C TYR A 35 80.94 22.53 48.10
N ALA A 36 80.54 21.60 47.23
CA ALA A 36 79.19 21.53 46.68
C ALA A 36 78.14 21.41 47.78
N LYS A 37 78.34 20.56 48.80
CA LYS A 37 77.41 20.43 49.92
C LYS A 37 77.27 21.70 50.75
N VAL A 38 78.38 22.38 51.04
CA VAL A 38 78.36 23.65 51.78
C VAL A 38 77.64 24.72 50.97
N GLN A 39 77.88 24.78 49.66
CA GLN A 39 77.20 25.71 48.76
C GLN A 39 75.70 25.41 48.67
N ASP A 40 75.30 24.15 48.48
CA ASP A 40 73.90 23.74 48.45
C ASP A 40 73.19 24.10 49.76
N TYR A 41 73.80 23.84 50.92
CA TYR A 41 73.24 24.25 52.21
C TYR A 41 73.07 25.77 52.31
N ARG A 42 74.08 26.54 51.91
CA ARG A 42 74.03 28.02 51.99
C ARG A 42 72.95 28.58 51.09
N GLN A 43 72.82 28.06 49.88
CA GLN A 43 71.75 28.45 48.96
C GLN A 43 70.38 28.05 49.52
N ALA A 44 70.24 26.84 50.08
CA ALA A 44 69.01 26.40 50.70
C ALA A 44 68.57 27.31 51.86
N ALA A 45 69.51 27.72 52.73
CA ALA A 45 69.25 28.65 53.81
C ALA A 45 68.86 30.04 53.30
N HIS A 46 69.55 30.54 52.27
CA HIS A 46 69.25 31.82 51.65
C HIS A 46 67.84 31.88 51.05
N TYR A 47 67.43 30.85 50.30
CA TYR A 47 66.07 30.76 49.77
C TYR A 47 65.01 30.64 50.88
N LEU A 48 65.32 29.92 51.96
CA LEU A 48 64.42 29.81 53.11
C LEU A 48 64.23 31.17 53.81
N GLU A 49 65.29 31.97 53.94
CA GLU A 49 65.22 33.35 54.47
C GLU A 49 64.38 34.28 53.58
N GLN A 50 64.37 34.04 52.26
CA GLN A 50 63.53 34.76 51.30
C GLN A 50 62.09 34.23 51.24
N ASN A 51 61.74 33.25 52.09
CA ASN A 51 60.45 32.56 52.09
C ASN A 51 60.15 31.82 50.75
N ASP A 52 61.19 31.52 49.96
CA ASP A 52 61.14 30.67 48.78
C ASP A 52 61.34 29.21 49.20
N THR A 53 60.25 28.59 49.62
CA THR A 53 60.28 27.24 50.18
C THR A 53 60.54 26.14 49.16
N VAL A 54 60.23 26.37 47.88
CA VAL A 54 60.44 25.39 46.82
C VAL A 54 61.92 25.29 46.46
N GLN A 55 62.59 26.42 46.22
CA GLN A 55 64.03 26.42 45.97
C GLN A 55 64.81 25.95 47.20
N ALA A 56 64.41 26.38 48.41
CA ALA A 56 65.01 25.93 49.65
C ALA A 56 64.97 24.41 49.78
N TYR A 57 63.81 23.79 49.54
CA TYR A 57 63.64 22.34 49.60
C TYR A 57 64.57 21.62 48.59
N GLY A 58 64.62 22.10 47.34
CA GLY A 58 65.47 21.53 46.31
C GLY A 58 66.96 21.53 46.67
N TYR A 59 67.48 22.63 47.22
CA TYR A 59 68.87 22.73 47.65
C TYR A 59 69.16 21.94 48.95
N TYR A 60 68.22 21.90 49.90
CA TYR A 60 68.36 21.03 51.08
C TYR A 60 68.39 19.55 50.69
N LEU A 61 67.61 19.13 49.68
CA LEU A 61 67.68 17.78 49.14
C LEU A 61 69.04 17.46 48.50
N LYS A 62 69.62 18.38 47.72
CA LYS A 62 70.97 18.22 47.15
C LYS A 62 72.03 18.07 48.24
N ALA A 63 71.97 18.93 49.27
CA ALA A 63 72.86 18.86 50.43
C ALA A 63 72.71 17.51 51.18
N ARG A 64 71.46 17.04 51.40
CA ARG A 64 71.17 15.75 52.04
C ARG A 64 71.68 14.56 51.24
N ASN A 65 71.51 14.58 49.93
CA ASN A 65 71.88 13.47 49.05
C ASN A 65 73.41 13.32 48.89
N ASN A 66 74.16 14.38 49.14
CA ASN A 66 75.61 14.32 49.19
C ASN A 66 76.11 13.67 50.49
N ARG A 67 76.40 12.37 50.44
CA ARG A 67 76.83 11.56 51.61
C ARG A 67 78.36 11.56 51.85
N TRP A 68 79.13 12.24 51.02
CA TRP A 68 80.61 12.21 51.07
C TRP A 68 81.21 13.00 52.24
N VAL A 69 80.46 13.99 52.75
CA VAL A 69 80.85 14.84 53.87
C VAL A 69 79.67 15.01 54.81
N GLN A 70 79.94 14.91 56.11
CA GLN A 70 78.97 15.24 57.15
C GLN A 70 79.04 16.74 57.43
N TYR A 71 78.03 17.49 57.01
CA TYR A 71 77.96 18.93 57.21
C TYR A 71 76.50 19.33 57.47
N LYS A 72 76.24 19.82 58.69
CA LYS A 72 74.92 20.29 59.14
C LYS A 72 73.76 19.32 58.88
N GLU A 73 74.00 18.02 59.02
CA GLU A 73 73.00 16.98 58.70
C GLU A 73 71.71 17.13 59.52
N LYS A 74 71.82 17.50 60.81
CA LYS A 74 70.66 17.63 61.71
C LYS A 74 69.81 18.84 61.30
N GLU A 75 70.46 19.95 60.96
CA GLU A 75 69.84 21.20 60.53
C GLU A 75 69.20 21.03 59.15
N THR A 76 69.88 20.39 58.20
CA THR A 76 69.32 20.01 56.90
C THR A 76 68.10 19.12 57.06
N LYS A 77 68.17 18.10 57.92
CA LYS A 77 67.02 17.23 58.19
C LYS A 77 65.85 18.01 58.80
N ALA A 78 66.09 18.82 59.81
CA ALA A 78 65.06 19.63 60.46
C ALA A 78 64.44 20.67 59.49
N ALA A 79 65.24 21.26 58.60
CA ALA A 79 64.74 22.16 57.57
C ALA A 79 63.86 21.44 56.54
N ILE A 80 64.27 20.24 56.10
CA ILE A 80 63.45 19.38 55.22
C ILE A 80 62.15 18.99 55.91
N ASP A 81 62.18 18.62 57.20
CA ASP A 81 60.99 18.26 57.97
C ASP A 81 59.98 19.44 58.07
N LYS A 82 60.47 20.68 58.11
CA LYS A 82 59.62 21.89 58.06
C LYS A 82 59.04 22.15 56.66
N LEU A 83 59.72 21.68 55.62
CA LEU A 83 59.34 21.84 54.21
C LEU A 83 58.53 20.66 53.66
N LYS A 84 58.02 19.77 54.53
CA LYS A 84 57.15 18.63 54.16
C LYS A 84 55.99 18.97 53.21
N PRO A 85 55.31 20.13 53.31
CA PRO A 85 54.28 20.49 52.33
C PRO A 85 54.79 20.56 50.89
N VAL A 86 56.04 20.99 50.69
CA VAL A 86 56.70 20.99 49.36
C VAL A 86 56.89 19.56 48.87
N GLU A 87 57.39 18.67 49.72
CA GLU A 87 57.56 17.24 49.41
C GLU A 87 56.22 16.57 49.06
N GLU A 88 55.16 16.84 49.82
CA GLU A 88 53.83 16.27 49.60
C GLU A 88 53.26 16.69 48.24
N ILE A 89 53.26 17.99 47.93
CA ILE A 89 52.74 18.50 46.67
C ILE A 89 53.62 18.02 45.50
N GLN A 90 54.94 18.05 45.65
CA GLN A 90 55.88 17.58 44.64
C GLN A 90 55.64 16.10 44.30
N ASN A 91 55.50 15.23 45.30
CA ASN A 91 55.25 13.80 45.06
C ASN A 91 53.90 13.55 44.38
N LYS A 92 52.86 14.32 44.73
CA LYS A 92 51.56 14.23 44.07
C LYS A 92 51.62 14.69 42.61
N LEU A 93 52.30 15.81 42.31
CA LEU A 93 52.47 16.30 40.94
C LEU A 93 53.31 15.36 40.08
N LEU A 94 54.39 14.79 40.63
CA LEU A 94 55.18 13.77 39.93
C LEU A 94 54.34 12.50 39.67
N GLY A 95 53.55 12.06 40.64
CA GLY A 95 52.62 10.94 40.44
C GLY A 95 51.57 11.19 39.36
N ILE A 96 51.11 12.44 39.20
CA ILE A 96 50.21 12.85 38.11
C ILE A 96 50.91 12.76 36.75
N LEU A 97 52.18 13.20 36.66
CA LEU A 97 52.97 13.16 35.43
C LEU A 97 53.37 11.73 35.02
N ASP A 98 53.65 10.87 35.98
CA ASP A 98 54.02 9.47 35.71
C ASP A 98 52.80 8.62 35.29
N ASN A 99 51.59 9.05 35.68
CA ASN A 99 50.35 8.39 35.32
C ASN A 99 49.86 8.82 33.94
N ASN A 100 50.38 8.18 32.90
CA ASN A 100 49.97 8.44 31.51
C ASN A 100 48.55 7.94 31.15
N GLY A 101 47.81 7.36 32.10
CA GLY A 101 46.48 6.81 31.88
C GLY A 101 46.46 5.57 30.97
N GLU A 102 45.34 4.85 30.95
CA GLU A 102 45.12 3.77 29.98
C GLU A 102 44.95 4.37 28.58
N ASN A 103 45.60 3.77 27.57
CA ASN A 103 45.54 4.22 26.17
C ASN A 103 45.91 5.70 25.94
N ASN A 104 46.79 6.26 26.77
CA ASN A 104 47.17 7.68 26.74
C ASN A 104 45.98 8.65 26.96
N ASN A 105 44.94 8.23 27.68
CA ASN A 105 43.84 9.11 28.06
C ASN A 105 44.24 9.98 29.27
N PRO A 106 44.38 11.31 29.11
CA PRO A 106 44.81 12.20 30.19
C PRO A 106 43.69 12.54 31.19
N ALA A 107 42.45 12.09 30.99
CA ALA A 107 41.31 12.52 31.81
C ALA A 107 41.48 12.25 33.31
N ARG A 108 42.03 11.08 33.68
CA ARG A 108 42.22 10.72 35.10
C ARG A 108 43.32 11.56 35.75
N SER A 109 44.48 11.68 35.11
CA SER A 109 45.58 12.49 35.63
C SER A 109 45.23 13.98 35.66
N TYR A 110 44.41 14.45 34.72
CA TYR A 110 43.88 15.80 34.72
C TYR A 110 42.87 16.06 35.85
N ASP A 111 41.96 15.12 36.11
CA ASP A 111 41.04 15.20 37.25
C ASP A 111 41.80 15.21 38.59
N ASP A 112 42.82 14.35 38.74
CA ASP A 112 43.70 14.35 39.91
C ASP A 112 44.45 15.70 40.08
N TYR A 113 44.92 16.29 38.98
CA TYR A 113 45.50 17.63 38.97
C TYR A 113 44.50 18.71 39.39
N GLN A 114 43.29 18.71 38.85
CA GLN A 114 42.24 19.67 39.20
C GLN A 114 41.82 19.55 40.66
N LYS A 115 41.69 18.34 41.18
CA LYS A 115 41.44 18.09 42.61
C LYS A 115 42.56 18.63 43.50
N LEU A 116 43.81 18.45 43.09
CA LEU A 116 44.96 18.98 43.83
C LEU A 116 45.00 20.51 43.78
N ALA A 117 44.73 21.12 42.62
CA ALA A 117 44.58 22.56 42.45
C ALA A 117 43.47 23.11 43.37
N GLY A 118 42.28 22.51 43.35
CA GLY A 118 41.15 22.91 44.20
C GLY A 118 41.46 22.77 45.68
N ALA A 119 42.09 21.67 46.09
CA ALA A 119 42.54 21.47 47.47
C ALA A 119 43.61 22.49 47.89
N ALA A 120 44.49 22.89 46.97
CA ALA A 120 45.51 23.90 47.24
C ALA A 120 44.91 25.29 47.41
N ALA A 121 43.99 25.69 46.53
CA ALA A 121 43.25 26.94 46.62
C ALA A 121 42.40 27.03 47.90
N ALA A 122 41.72 25.94 48.27
CA ALA A 122 40.91 25.89 49.49
C ALA A 122 41.73 26.04 50.79
N ARG A 123 42.98 25.55 50.81
CA ARG A 123 43.90 25.73 51.94
C ARG A 123 44.53 27.13 51.96
N GLY A 124 44.73 27.75 50.80
CA GLY A 124 45.26 29.09 50.64
C GLY A 124 46.69 29.29 51.16
N GLY A 125 47.13 30.55 51.19
CA GLY A 125 48.39 30.97 51.82
C GLY A 125 49.62 30.32 51.18
N GLN A 126 50.49 29.73 51.99
CA GLN A 126 51.74 29.14 51.53
C GLN A 126 51.53 27.85 50.71
N TYR A 127 50.46 27.09 50.99
CA TYR A 127 50.18 25.83 50.30
C TYR A 127 49.79 26.05 48.84
N GLU A 128 48.96 27.06 48.57
CA GLU A 128 48.59 27.49 47.21
C GLU A 128 49.80 28.02 46.44
N LYS A 129 50.66 28.83 47.09
CA LYS A 129 51.91 29.33 46.47
C LYS A 129 52.85 28.20 46.05
N ILE A 130 53.08 27.22 46.93
CA ILE A 130 53.90 26.05 46.64
C ILE A 130 53.34 25.26 45.45
N PHE A 131 52.02 25.04 45.42
CA PHE A 131 51.36 24.36 44.29
C PHE A 131 51.57 25.12 42.98
N ASN A 132 51.29 26.43 42.94
CA ASN A 132 51.44 27.23 41.74
C ASN A 132 52.88 27.26 41.22
N GLU A 133 53.86 27.37 42.12
CA GLU A 133 55.27 27.36 41.75
C GLU A 133 55.73 26.01 41.21
N LEU A 134 55.38 24.90 41.89
CA LEU A 134 55.71 23.56 41.42
C LEU A 134 54.99 23.20 40.13
N SER A 135 53.71 23.54 39.98
CA SER A 135 52.93 23.33 38.75
C SER A 135 53.56 24.05 37.56
N LYS A 136 54.06 25.28 37.77
CA LYS A 136 54.81 26.03 36.75
C LYS A 136 56.19 25.42 36.47
N GLN A 137 56.93 25.03 37.50
CA GLN A 137 58.26 24.41 37.38
C GLN A 137 58.18 23.11 36.57
N TYR A 138 57.16 22.29 36.83
CA TYR A 138 56.90 21.04 36.10
C TYR A 138 56.10 21.24 34.80
N ARG A 139 55.68 22.47 34.49
CA ARG A 139 54.97 22.85 33.25
C ARG A 139 53.69 22.01 33.03
N LEU A 140 52.91 21.76 34.08
CA LEU A 140 51.72 20.90 34.03
C LEU A 140 50.71 21.33 32.96
N ASP A 141 50.48 22.64 32.80
CA ASP A 141 49.56 23.15 31.78
C ASP A 141 50.03 22.79 30.35
N ALA A 142 51.34 22.90 30.08
CA ALA A 142 51.92 22.53 28.79
C ALA A 142 51.91 21.01 28.57
N HIS A 143 52.11 20.24 29.65
CA HIS A 143 52.00 18.78 29.62
C HIS A 143 50.58 18.36 29.23
N PHE A 144 49.54 18.83 29.92
CA PHE A 144 48.17 18.47 29.60
C PHE A 144 47.70 19.00 28.25
N THR A 145 48.12 20.20 27.85
CA THR A 145 47.85 20.73 26.50
C THR A 145 48.39 19.78 25.42
N THR A 146 49.61 19.28 25.62
CA THR A 146 50.24 18.33 24.69
C THR A 146 49.55 16.97 24.75
N ALA A 147 49.27 16.45 25.95
CA ALA A 147 48.63 15.16 26.15
C ALA A 147 47.23 15.10 25.51
N TYR A 148 46.38 16.11 25.73
CA TYR A 148 45.07 16.19 25.10
C TYR A 148 45.15 16.42 23.58
N ALA A 149 46.12 17.18 23.08
CA ALA A 149 46.33 17.30 21.63
C ALA A 149 46.71 15.96 20.98
N THR A 150 47.59 15.19 21.63
CA THR A 150 47.95 13.83 21.19
C THR A 150 46.77 12.87 21.29
N TYR A 151 45.99 12.93 22.38
CA TYR A 151 44.82 12.09 22.59
C TYR A 151 43.74 12.36 21.55
N LYS A 152 43.41 13.64 21.30
CA LYS A 152 42.49 14.08 20.23
C LYS A 152 42.88 13.50 18.87
N LYS A 153 44.16 13.65 18.49
CA LYS A 153 44.69 13.12 17.22
C LYS A 153 44.60 11.60 17.15
N THR A 154 44.83 10.90 18.26
CA THR A 154 44.72 9.44 18.33
C THR A 154 43.28 8.99 18.10
N LEU A 155 42.31 9.66 18.73
CA LEU A 155 40.90 9.36 18.54
C LEU A 155 40.43 9.66 17.11
N GLU A 156 40.87 10.77 16.51
CA GLU A 156 40.63 11.08 15.08
C GLU A 156 41.15 9.96 14.15
N GLN A 157 42.36 9.45 14.43
CA GLN A 157 42.92 8.33 13.68
C GLN A 157 42.14 7.02 13.90
N GLN A 158 41.64 6.79 15.11
CA GLN A 158 40.79 5.64 15.42
C GLN A 158 39.46 5.71 14.67
N LEU A 159 38.77 6.85 14.68
CA LEU A 159 37.54 7.06 13.91
C LEU A 159 37.78 6.78 12.41
N GLN A 160 38.86 7.33 11.83
CA GLN A 160 39.21 7.05 10.43
C GLN A 160 39.50 5.57 10.17
N ALA A 161 40.18 4.88 11.08
CA ALA A 161 40.49 3.46 10.95
C ALA A 161 39.24 2.58 11.06
N GLU A 162 38.33 2.92 11.98
CA GLU A 162 37.03 2.27 12.14
C GLU A 162 36.16 2.46 10.89
N THR A 163 36.09 3.67 10.33
CA THR A 163 35.38 3.94 9.06
C THR A 163 35.94 3.07 7.92
N LYS A 164 37.27 3.01 7.76
CA LYS A 164 37.91 2.21 6.71
C LYS A 164 37.65 0.71 6.86
N LYS A 165 37.49 0.22 8.08
CA LYS A 165 37.24 -1.20 8.41
C LYS A 165 35.75 -1.53 8.53
N ALA A 166 34.87 -0.54 8.39
CA ALA A 166 33.44 -0.63 8.71
C ALA A 166 33.15 -1.18 10.13
N ALA A 167 34.04 -0.89 11.09
CA ALA A 167 34.01 -1.42 12.45
C ALA A 167 33.56 -0.35 13.46
N PHE A 168 32.34 0.15 13.27
CA PHE A 168 31.82 1.31 14.01
C PHE A 168 31.49 0.99 15.47
N SER A 169 31.89 1.87 16.39
CA SER A 169 31.61 1.78 17.82
C SER A 169 31.45 3.17 18.44
N ASP A 170 30.49 3.31 19.36
CA ASP A 170 30.27 4.59 20.04
C ASP A 170 31.40 4.91 21.06
N LYS A 171 32.28 3.95 21.38
CA LYS A 171 33.35 4.13 22.38
C LYS A 171 34.28 5.29 22.03
N THR A 172 34.72 5.36 20.78
CA THR A 172 35.66 6.38 20.30
C THR A 172 34.98 7.76 20.22
N VAL A 173 33.71 7.79 19.83
CA VAL A 173 32.87 9.00 19.80
C VAL A 173 32.69 9.57 21.22
N ILE A 174 32.29 8.73 22.18
CA ILE A 174 32.13 9.12 23.60
C ILE A 174 33.45 9.62 24.17
N ALA A 175 34.56 8.92 23.92
CA ALA A 175 35.88 9.35 24.39
C ALA A 175 36.28 10.73 23.84
N TYR A 176 35.93 11.03 22.58
CA TYR A 176 36.19 12.32 21.95
C TYR A 176 35.32 13.44 22.55
N LEU A 177 34.05 13.14 22.86
CA LEU A 177 33.12 14.07 23.51
C LEU A 177 33.59 14.52 24.90
N LEU A 178 34.24 13.62 25.64
CA LEU A 178 34.72 13.87 27.00
C LEU A 178 35.97 14.77 27.06
N ILE A 179 36.59 15.12 25.93
CA ILE A 179 37.71 16.08 25.92
C ILE A 179 37.19 17.48 26.33
N PRO A 180 37.80 18.13 27.34
CA PRO A 180 37.37 19.47 27.78
C PRO A 180 37.48 20.54 26.67
N GLU A 181 36.55 21.49 26.65
CA GLU A 181 36.48 22.57 25.65
C GLU A 181 37.75 23.43 25.58
N LEU A 182 38.44 23.61 26.71
CA LEU A 182 39.69 24.34 26.82
C LEU A 182 40.75 23.81 25.83
N TYR A 183 40.74 22.51 25.56
CA TYR A 183 41.70 21.85 24.66
C TYR A 183 41.29 21.89 23.18
N PHE A 184 40.13 22.49 22.87
CA PHE A 184 39.73 22.80 21.51
C PHE A 184 39.94 24.28 21.16
N GLY A 185 40.16 25.15 22.15
CA GLY A 185 40.20 26.61 21.97
C GLY A 185 38.92 27.33 22.43
N GLY A 186 37.92 26.58 22.90
CA GLY A 186 36.61 27.08 23.29
C GLY A 186 35.48 26.16 22.88
N ALA A 187 34.26 26.50 23.31
CA ALA A 187 33.06 25.72 22.98
C ALA A 187 32.77 25.69 21.46
N ALA A 188 32.96 26.82 20.77
CA ALA A 188 32.70 26.94 19.33
C ALA A 188 33.69 26.11 18.48
N GLU A 189 34.96 26.12 18.86
CA GLU A 189 36.02 25.33 18.23
C GLU A 189 35.82 23.84 18.50
N LYS A 190 35.33 23.48 19.70
CA LYS A 190 34.95 22.11 20.03
C LYS A 190 33.82 21.63 19.12
N GLU A 191 32.74 22.40 18.99
CA GLU A 191 31.62 22.06 18.11
C GLU A 191 32.07 21.85 16.65
N THR A 192 32.92 22.76 16.14
CA THR A 192 33.48 22.64 14.79
C THR A 192 34.32 21.38 14.61
N ALA A 193 35.18 21.05 15.59
CA ALA A 193 36.02 19.86 15.55
C ALA A 193 35.18 18.57 15.66
N LEU A 194 34.16 18.55 16.52
CA LEU A 194 33.23 17.44 16.65
C LEU A 194 32.55 17.14 15.33
N ARG A 195 32.00 18.18 14.67
CA ARG A 195 31.36 18.02 13.37
C ARG A 195 32.34 17.47 12.33
N ALA A 196 33.54 18.04 12.23
CA ALA A 196 34.55 17.60 11.27
C ALA A 196 34.97 16.13 11.46
N ALA A 197 34.97 15.64 12.70
CA ALA A 197 35.32 14.25 13.02
C ALA A 197 34.13 13.28 12.83
N PHE A 198 32.93 13.66 13.29
CA PHE A 198 31.79 12.76 13.39
C PHE A 198 30.97 12.68 12.11
N GLU A 199 30.84 13.78 11.36
CA GLU A 199 30.09 13.79 10.10
C GLU A 199 30.59 12.72 9.11
N PRO A 200 31.88 12.66 8.71
CA PRO A 200 32.35 11.61 7.82
C PRO A 200 32.29 10.20 8.44
N TYR A 201 32.40 10.09 9.76
CA TYR A 201 32.31 8.81 10.48
C TYR A 201 30.89 8.24 10.41
N ASP A 202 29.89 9.04 10.77
CA ASP A 202 28.48 8.67 10.73
C ASP A 202 27.99 8.43 9.31
N GLN A 203 28.45 9.23 8.34
CA GLN A 203 28.15 8.99 6.93
C GLN A 203 28.67 7.62 6.47
N GLY A 204 29.91 7.26 6.82
CA GLY A 204 30.44 5.93 6.55
C GLY A 204 29.66 4.81 7.26
N ARG A 205 29.19 5.06 8.49
CA ARG A 205 28.38 4.12 9.28
C ARG A 205 27.02 3.86 8.64
N LEU A 206 26.35 4.92 8.21
CA LEU A 206 25.07 4.84 7.49
C LEU A 206 25.25 4.12 6.16
N ALA A 207 26.31 4.41 5.41
CA ALA A 207 26.64 3.72 4.16
C ALA A 207 26.78 2.20 4.36
N ALA A 208 27.56 1.79 5.35
CA ALA A 208 27.78 0.38 5.65
C ALA A 208 26.49 -0.35 6.05
N LYS A 209 25.57 0.33 6.76
CA LYS A 209 24.25 -0.22 7.08
C LYS A 209 23.35 -0.33 5.86
N ALA A 210 23.36 0.68 4.99
CA ALA A 210 22.58 0.68 3.76
C ALA A 210 22.95 -0.50 2.84
N ASP A 211 24.26 -0.78 2.70
CA ASP A 211 24.75 -1.84 1.82
C ASP A 211 24.51 -3.26 2.36
N GLY A 212 24.47 -3.44 3.69
CA GLY A 212 24.43 -4.77 4.31
C GLY A 212 23.09 -5.23 4.88
N SER A 213 22.18 -4.31 5.24
CA SER A 213 21.00 -4.66 6.06
C SER A 213 19.68 -4.04 5.60
N GLY A 214 19.67 -3.29 4.50
CA GLY A 214 18.45 -2.72 3.91
C GLY A 214 17.94 -1.45 4.63
N ILE A 215 16.80 -0.94 4.16
CA ILE A 215 16.33 0.41 4.53
C ILE A 215 15.85 0.51 5.98
N GLU A 216 15.23 -0.53 6.51
CA GLU A 216 14.74 -0.52 7.90
C GLU A 216 15.90 -0.41 8.89
N ALA A 217 16.99 -1.13 8.64
CA ALA A 217 18.20 -1.06 9.44
C ALA A 217 18.89 0.32 9.32
N LEU A 218 18.89 0.92 8.12
CA LEU A 218 19.38 2.29 7.91
C LEU A 218 18.56 3.31 8.72
N LEU A 219 17.23 3.23 8.66
CA LEU A 219 16.33 4.13 9.40
C LEU A 219 16.45 3.96 10.92
N ALA A 220 16.60 2.72 11.39
CA ALA A 220 16.82 2.41 12.79
C ALA A 220 18.16 2.97 13.28
N GLU A 221 19.24 2.79 12.51
CA GLU A 221 20.56 3.35 12.84
C GLU A 221 20.53 4.88 12.86
N GLY A 222 19.89 5.49 11.87
CA GLY A 222 19.71 6.94 11.81
C GLY A 222 18.97 7.51 13.02
N THR A 223 17.88 6.85 13.43
CA THR A 223 17.12 7.20 14.64
C THR A 223 18.00 7.09 15.88
N ARG A 224 18.75 5.98 16.01
CA ARG A 224 19.66 5.74 17.12
C ARG A 224 20.75 6.81 17.23
N LEU A 225 21.34 7.23 16.11
CA LEU A 225 22.36 8.29 16.08
C LEU A 225 21.77 9.64 16.53
N LEU A 226 20.58 9.99 16.03
CA LEU A 226 19.93 11.24 16.42
C LEU A 226 19.55 11.26 17.90
N ASP A 227 19.06 10.14 18.44
CA ASP A 227 18.76 10.00 19.86
C ASP A 227 20.03 10.10 20.72
N PHE A 228 21.11 9.45 20.28
CA PHE A 228 22.42 9.53 20.93
C PHE A 228 22.92 10.98 21.02
N TYR A 229 23.00 11.69 19.90
CA TYR A 229 23.49 13.07 19.91
C TYR A 229 22.57 14.02 20.67
N LYS A 230 21.26 13.80 20.62
CA LYS A 230 20.30 14.57 21.41
C LYS A 230 20.52 14.41 22.91
N GLN A 231 20.86 13.20 23.39
CA GLN A 231 21.20 12.96 24.81
C GLN A 231 22.47 13.69 25.22
N GLU A 232 23.44 13.80 24.31
CA GLU A 232 24.70 14.54 24.50
C GLU A 232 24.57 16.06 24.25
N GLY A 233 23.36 16.57 23.98
CA GLY A 233 23.11 17.99 23.73
C GLY A 233 23.67 18.51 22.40
N ILE A 234 23.94 17.63 21.44
CA ILE A 234 24.55 17.95 20.14
C ILE A 234 23.49 17.92 19.04
N ASN A 235 23.50 18.95 18.20
CA ASN A 235 22.65 18.99 17.01
C ASN A 235 23.31 18.28 15.82
N ALA A 236 22.93 17.02 15.59
CA ALA A 236 23.48 16.18 14.52
C ALA A 236 22.71 16.31 13.19
N ASP A 237 22.58 17.53 12.68
CA ASP A 237 21.87 17.80 11.42
C ASP A 237 22.51 17.10 10.20
N TRP A 238 23.78 16.69 10.29
CA TRP A 238 24.50 15.95 9.24
C TRP A 238 24.02 14.51 9.04
N VAL A 239 23.28 13.94 9.99
CA VAL A 239 22.79 12.55 9.89
C VAL A 239 21.69 12.44 8.83
N TYR A 240 20.84 13.47 8.70
CA TYR A 240 19.68 13.43 7.80
C TYR A 240 20.04 13.35 6.30
N PRO A 241 20.95 14.18 5.76
CA PRO A 241 21.34 14.10 4.35
C PRO A 241 21.82 12.70 3.95
N GLY A 242 22.58 12.03 4.83
CA GLY A 242 23.06 10.67 4.55
C GLY A 242 21.90 9.68 4.39
N ILE A 243 20.97 9.70 5.34
CA ILE A 243 19.77 8.83 5.28
C ILE A 243 18.95 9.13 4.03
N GLU A 244 18.76 10.41 3.70
CA GLU A 244 18.01 10.83 2.51
C GLU A 244 18.67 10.33 1.23
N ASP A 245 19.97 10.57 1.06
CA ASP A 245 20.74 10.19 -0.13
C ASP A 245 20.78 8.67 -0.33
N TYR A 246 21.04 7.91 0.73
CA TYR A 246 21.08 6.44 0.66
C TYR A 246 19.69 5.86 0.38
N THR A 247 18.65 6.38 1.03
CA THR A 247 17.26 5.96 0.79
C THR A 247 16.85 6.23 -0.65
N LEU A 248 17.07 7.44 -1.15
CA LEU A 248 16.76 7.81 -2.53
C LEU A 248 17.54 6.96 -3.54
N SER A 249 18.84 6.77 -3.32
CA SER A 249 19.68 5.95 -4.19
C SER A 249 19.24 4.49 -4.22
N TYR A 250 18.83 3.94 -3.08
CA TYR A 250 18.33 2.58 -2.98
C TYR A 250 16.99 2.42 -3.69
N LEU A 251 16.04 3.32 -3.47
CA LEU A 251 14.75 3.30 -4.14
C LEU A 251 14.90 3.46 -5.67
N LYS A 252 15.77 4.36 -6.13
CA LYS A 252 16.09 4.50 -7.57
C LYS A 252 16.64 3.22 -8.18
N LYS A 253 17.58 2.56 -7.49
CA LYS A 253 18.10 1.26 -7.95
C LYS A 253 17.02 0.18 -8.04
N LEU A 254 16.00 0.20 -7.18
CA LEU A 254 14.88 -0.74 -7.25
C LEU A 254 13.95 -0.43 -8.42
N GLU A 255 13.63 0.85 -8.63
CA GLU A 255 12.85 1.31 -9.77
C GLU A 255 13.54 0.96 -11.10
N ASP A 256 14.83 1.31 -11.25
CA ASP A 256 15.63 1.05 -12.46
C ASP A 256 15.72 -0.44 -12.81
N LYS A 257 15.69 -1.31 -11.79
CA LYS A 257 15.68 -2.78 -11.96
C LYS A 257 14.29 -3.35 -12.24
N GLY A 258 13.23 -2.55 -12.14
CA GLY A 258 11.85 -3.01 -12.23
C GLY A 258 11.39 -3.83 -11.01
N ASP A 259 12.11 -3.79 -9.88
CA ASP A 259 11.73 -4.50 -8.65
C ASP A 259 10.72 -3.68 -7.83
N LEU A 260 9.58 -3.41 -8.47
CA LEU A 260 8.48 -2.64 -7.91
C LEU A 260 7.86 -3.24 -6.64
N PRO A 261 7.73 -4.57 -6.48
CA PRO A 261 7.24 -5.14 -5.22
C PRO A 261 8.14 -4.77 -4.03
N VAL A 262 9.46 -4.87 -4.21
CA VAL A 262 10.42 -4.48 -3.18
C VAL A 262 10.43 -2.98 -2.98
N PHE A 263 10.32 -2.18 -4.05
CA PHE A 263 10.18 -0.72 -3.96
C PHE A 263 9.01 -0.32 -3.06
N PHE A 264 7.80 -0.82 -3.33
CA PHE A 264 6.59 -0.40 -2.61
C PHE A 264 6.55 -0.90 -1.16
N ARG A 265 7.12 -2.08 -0.87
CA ARG A 265 7.33 -2.54 0.51
C ARG A 265 8.22 -1.59 1.29
N ASN A 266 9.36 -1.20 0.73
CA ASN A 266 10.29 -0.25 1.37
C ASN A 266 9.66 1.15 1.47
N ALA A 267 8.94 1.61 0.44
CA ALA A 267 8.22 2.87 0.46
C ALA A 267 7.22 2.96 1.62
N LYS A 268 6.50 1.86 1.91
CA LYS A 268 5.59 1.77 3.06
C LYS A 268 6.32 1.88 4.39
N ALA A 269 7.45 1.18 4.54
CA ALA A 269 8.28 1.27 5.75
C ALA A 269 8.81 2.70 5.98
N ILE A 270 9.20 3.38 4.90
CA ILE A 270 9.65 4.77 4.91
C ILE A 270 8.52 5.73 5.32
N GLU A 271 7.30 5.58 4.77
CA GLU A 271 6.16 6.41 5.14
C GLU A 271 5.74 6.23 6.61
N GLY A 272 5.92 5.03 7.16
CA GLY A 272 5.70 4.75 8.58
C GLY A 272 6.78 5.31 9.52
N SER A 273 7.92 5.76 8.99
CA SER A 273 9.05 6.22 9.80
C SER A 273 8.86 7.67 10.29
N LYS A 274 8.87 7.86 11.61
CA LYS A 274 8.82 9.20 12.24
C LYS A 274 9.98 10.09 11.78
N LEU A 275 11.14 9.49 11.54
CA LEU A 275 12.34 10.17 11.09
C LEU A 275 12.13 10.86 9.74
N ILE A 276 11.50 10.14 8.81
CA ILE A 276 11.22 10.63 7.47
C ILE A 276 10.02 11.57 7.51
N ALA A 277 9.00 11.32 8.33
CA ALA A 277 7.80 12.17 8.43
C ALA A 277 8.15 13.67 8.57
N SER A 278 9.10 14.01 9.45
CA SER A 278 9.48 15.40 9.73
C SER A 278 10.34 16.07 8.64
N ARG A 279 11.24 15.35 7.96
CA ARG A 279 12.27 15.96 7.09
C ARG A 279 12.41 15.36 5.69
N GLY A 280 11.85 14.18 5.42
CA GLY A 280 12.01 13.46 4.15
C GLY A 280 11.03 13.87 3.04
N LYS A 281 10.89 15.18 2.77
CA LYS A 281 10.01 15.68 1.71
C LYS A 281 10.43 15.15 0.34
N THR A 282 11.73 15.09 0.04
CA THR A 282 12.25 14.64 -1.25
C THR A 282 11.94 13.17 -1.49
N ILE A 283 12.19 12.32 -0.49
CA ILE A 283 11.87 10.88 -0.54
C ILE A 283 10.39 10.65 -0.80
N ARG A 284 9.50 11.32 -0.04
CA ARG A 284 8.04 11.19 -0.22
C ARG A 284 7.58 11.63 -1.60
N SER A 285 8.08 12.76 -2.10
CA SER A 285 7.76 13.24 -3.44
C SER A 285 8.19 12.24 -4.51
N TYR A 286 9.36 11.62 -4.35
CA TYR A 286 9.86 10.61 -5.28
C TYR A 286 8.99 9.34 -5.25
N ILE A 287 8.70 8.79 -4.07
CA ILE A 287 7.78 7.64 -3.91
C ILE A 287 6.42 7.92 -4.56
N GLN A 288 5.86 9.11 -4.31
CA GLN A 288 4.57 9.50 -4.88
C GLN A 288 4.62 9.64 -6.41
N SER A 289 5.75 10.09 -6.97
CA SER A 289 5.97 10.16 -8.42
C SER A 289 5.94 8.77 -9.04
N VAL A 290 6.68 7.82 -8.49
CA VAL A 290 6.72 6.42 -8.97
C VAL A 290 5.34 5.79 -8.87
N TYR A 291 4.67 5.92 -7.71
CA TYR A 291 3.29 5.43 -7.53
C TYR A 291 2.33 6.00 -8.58
N SER A 292 2.36 7.32 -8.80
CA SER A 292 1.48 7.97 -9.77
C SER A 292 1.77 7.52 -11.21
N GLY A 293 3.04 7.26 -11.54
CA GLY A 293 3.46 6.68 -12.81
C GLY A 293 2.89 5.28 -13.02
N GLN A 294 2.98 4.41 -12.02
CA GLN A 294 2.42 3.06 -12.06
C GLN A 294 0.90 3.04 -12.15
N VAL A 295 0.21 3.92 -11.41
CA VAL A 295 -1.25 4.10 -11.55
C VAL A 295 -1.62 4.53 -12.97
N LYS A 296 -0.84 5.43 -13.60
CA LYS A 296 -1.09 5.85 -14.97
C LYS A 296 -0.93 4.69 -15.96
N GLN A 297 0.09 3.85 -15.78
CA GLN A 297 0.28 2.65 -16.60
C GLN A 297 -0.87 1.65 -16.40
N ALA A 298 -1.29 1.40 -15.16
CA ALA A 298 -2.42 0.52 -14.86
C ALA A 298 -3.72 1.04 -15.50
N LYS A 299 -3.99 2.34 -15.45
CA LYS A 299 -5.15 2.96 -16.15
C LYS A 299 -5.07 2.78 -17.67
N GLN A 300 -3.88 2.89 -18.26
CA GLN A 300 -3.69 2.68 -19.69
C GLN A 300 -4.05 1.24 -20.09
N LEU A 301 -3.67 0.25 -19.29
CA LEU A 301 -4.05 -1.15 -19.52
C LEU A 301 -5.58 -1.34 -19.52
N VAL A 302 -6.30 -0.65 -18.62
CA VAL A 302 -7.77 -0.65 -18.61
C VAL A 302 -8.35 -0.06 -19.91
N LEU A 303 -7.80 1.06 -20.39
CA LEU A 303 -8.23 1.69 -21.65
C LEU A 303 -7.95 0.80 -22.87
N GLU A 304 -6.90 -0.02 -22.81
CA GLU A 304 -6.55 -1.00 -23.83
C GLU A 304 -7.33 -2.33 -23.69
N SER A 305 -8.30 -2.40 -22.78
CA SER A 305 -9.07 -3.63 -22.47
C SER A 305 -8.21 -4.80 -21.97
N LYS A 306 -6.98 -4.54 -21.49
CA LYS A 306 -6.08 -5.54 -20.90
C LYS A 306 -6.35 -5.67 -19.41
N TYR A 307 -7.55 -6.15 -19.08
CA TYR A 307 -8.06 -6.12 -17.71
C TYR A 307 -7.26 -6.99 -16.73
N GLU A 308 -6.79 -8.17 -17.15
CA GLU A 308 -5.97 -9.05 -16.32
C GLU A 308 -4.64 -8.39 -15.92
N GLU A 309 -3.94 -7.78 -16.89
CA GLU A 309 -2.70 -7.05 -16.65
C GLU A 309 -2.94 -5.81 -15.77
N ALA A 310 -4.07 -5.11 -15.98
CA ALA A 310 -4.46 -3.97 -15.15
C ALA A 310 -4.72 -4.39 -13.69
N ILE A 311 -5.42 -5.51 -13.45
CA ILE A 311 -5.65 -6.07 -12.12
C ILE A 311 -4.33 -6.43 -11.45
N ALA A 312 -3.42 -7.09 -12.16
CA ALA A 312 -2.10 -7.42 -11.63
C ALA A 312 -1.31 -6.15 -11.23
N ALA A 313 -1.34 -5.12 -12.08
CA ALA A 313 -0.69 -3.84 -11.83
C ALA A 313 -1.29 -3.10 -10.62
N TYR A 314 -2.63 -3.05 -10.47
CA TYR A 314 -3.24 -2.45 -9.28
C TYR A 314 -3.01 -3.28 -8.03
N THR A 315 -3.06 -4.61 -8.10
CA THR A 315 -2.80 -5.49 -6.94
C THR A 315 -1.42 -5.24 -6.35
N LEU A 316 -0.40 -5.07 -7.20
CA LEU A 316 0.96 -4.68 -6.79
C LEU A 316 0.98 -3.34 -6.02
N LEU A 317 0.15 -2.38 -6.42
CA LEU A 317 0.03 -1.08 -5.77
C LEU A 317 -0.76 -1.16 -4.46
N GLY A 318 -1.62 -2.16 -4.31
CA GLY A 318 -2.46 -2.43 -3.14
C GLY A 318 -1.69 -2.61 -1.84
N ASP A 319 -0.46 -3.13 -1.93
CA ASP A 319 0.42 -3.29 -0.77
C ASP A 319 0.85 -1.94 -0.17
N PHE A 320 0.90 -0.89 -0.98
CA PHE A 320 1.30 0.46 -0.58
C PHE A 320 0.10 1.34 -0.22
N LYS A 321 -0.96 1.36 -1.05
CA LYS A 321 -2.17 2.15 -0.83
C LYS A 321 -3.41 1.34 -1.17
N ASP A 322 -4.53 1.64 -0.53
CA ASP A 322 -5.81 0.98 -0.84
C ASP A 322 -6.24 1.30 -2.28
N VAL A 323 -6.45 0.23 -3.06
CA VAL A 323 -6.87 0.24 -4.47
C VAL A 323 -8.16 -0.57 -4.70
N SER A 324 -8.89 -0.89 -3.62
CA SER A 324 -10.04 -1.79 -3.67
C SER A 324 -11.12 -1.28 -4.62
N LYS A 325 -11.30 0.04 -4.69
CA LYS A 325 -12.27 0.69 -5.59
C LYS A 325 -11.87 0.58 -7.05
N GLU A 326 -10.58 0.76 -7.35
CA GLU A 326 -10.03 0.63 -8.69
C GLU A 326 -10.18 -0.81 -9.20
N LEU A 327 -9.82 -1.80 -8.38
CA LEU A 327 -10.01 -3.22 -8.70
C LEU A 327 -11.48 -3.56 -8.94
N GLN A 328 -12.38 -3.08 -8.08
CA GLN A 328 -13.82 -3.28 -8.25
C GLN A 328 -14.33 -2.69 -9.57
N ASN A 329 -13.93 -1.45 -9.90
CA ASN A 329 -14.32 -0.81 -11.15
C ASN A 329 -13.79 -1.53 -12.39
N ILE A 330 -12.56 -2.05 -12.34
CA ILE A 330 -12.00 -2.85 -13.43
C ILE A 330 -12.80 -4.12 -13.63
N GLU A 331 -13.11 -4.84 -12.54
CA GLU A 331 -13.89 -6.08 -12.63
C GLU A 331 -15.30 -5.82 -13.17
N ILE A 332 -15.93 -4.69 -12.81
CA ILE A 332 -17.21 -4.28 -13.39
C ILE A 332 -17.08 -4.01 -14.89
N GLN A 333 -16.05 -3.26 -15.32
CA GLN A 333 -15.84 -2.97 -16.75
C GLN A 333 -15.56 -4.24 -17.55
N TRP A 334 -14.71 -5.13 -17.04
CA TRP A 334 -14.38 -6.39 -17.69
C TRP A 334 -15.63 -7.25 -17.87
N ASN A 335 -16.43 -7.41 -16.81
CA ASN A 335 -17.69 -8.17 -16.89
C ASN A 335 -18.74 -7.52 -17.79
N ARG A 336 -18.68 -6.20 -18.05
CA ARG A 336 -19.55 -5.52 -19.03
C ARG A 336 -19.15 -5.82 -20.47
N GLN A 337 -17.85 -5.96 -20.74
CA GLN A 337 -17.33 -6.24 -22.08
C GLN A 337 -17.38 -7.73 -22.42
N GLU A 338 -17.13 -8.59 -21.42
CA GLU A 338 -17.10 -10.06 -21.55
C GLU A 338 -18.15 -10.68 -20.60
N PRO A 339 -19.45 -10.60 -20.93
CA PRO A 339 -20.52 -11.06 -20.07
C PRO A 339 -20.55 -12.58 -19.83
N GLU A 340 -19.96 -13.36 -20.74
CA GLU A 340 -19.72 -14.79 -20.58
C GLU A 340 -18.93 -15.10 -19.30
N ARG A 341 -18.12 -14.17 -18.79
CA ARG A 341 -17.42 -14.32 -17.50
C ARG A 341 -18.40 -14.42 -16.34
N ILE A 342 -19.47 -13.63 -16.34
CA ILE A 342 -20.49 -13.71 -15.29
C ILE A 342 -21.23 -15.04 -15.40
N LEU A 343 -21.59 -15.45 -16.61
CA LEU A 343 -22.28 -16.73 -16.85
C LEU A 343 -21.41 -17.94 -16.44
N ALA A 344 -20.11 -17.93 -16.77
CA ALA A 344 -19.16 -18.96 -16.39
C ALA A 344 -18.94 -19.04 -14.87
N LYS A 345 -18.94 -17.89 -14.18
CA LYS A 345 -18.88 -17.86 -12.71
C LYS A 345 -20.17 -18.39 -12.07
N ALA A 346 -21.33 -18.06 -12.65
CA ALA A 346 -22.63 -18.52 -12.18
C ALA A 346 -22.87 -20.01 -12.48
N SER A 347 -22.35 -20.50 -13.59
CA SER A 347 -22.52 -21.88 -14.08
C SER A 347 -21.18 -22.46 -14.56
N PRO A 348 -20.29 -22.85 -13.63
CA PRO A 348 -18.97 -23.37 -13.98
C PRO A 348 -19.06 -24.62 -14.87
N GLY A 349 -18.30 -24.64 -15.96
CA GLY A 349 -18.24 -25.77 -16.89
C GLY A 349 -19.37 -25.82 -17.93
N VAL A 350 -20.28 -24.83 -17.95
CA VAL A 350 -21.33 -24.71 -18.96
C VAL A 350 -20.85 -23.79 -20.08
N SER A 351 -20.94 -24.26 -21.32
CA SER A 351 -20.77 -23.43 -22.52
C SER A 351 -22.14 -22.96 -22.97
N PHE A 352 -22.29 -21.65 -23.17
CA PHE A 352 -23.55 -21.06 -23.63
C PHE A 352 -23.49 -20.84 -25.14
N ASP A 353 -24.46 -21.42 -25.86
CA ASP A 353 -24.54 -21.34 -27.32
C ASP A 353 -25.01 -19.96 -27.79
N PHE A 354 -25.84 -19.30 -26.97
CA PHE A 354 -26.33 -17.96 -27.18
C PHE A 354 -26.38 -17.20 -25.86
N PHE A 355 -26.01 -15.91 -25.87
CA PHE A 355 -26.13 -15.06 -24.70
C PHE A 355 -26.32 -13.58 -25.07
N ILE A 356 -26.96 -12.85 -24.15
CA ILE A 356 -27.05 -11.39 -24.18
C ILE A 356 -26.59 -10.83 -22.83
N SER A 357 -26.24 -9.54 -22.80
CA SER A 357 -25.88 -8.86 -21.57
C SER A 357 -26.38 -7.43 -21.53
N GLY A 358 -26.36 -6.86 -20.33
CA GLY A 358 -26.71 -5.47 -20.15
C GLY A 358 -26.32 -4.96 -18.76
N LYS A 359 -26.74 -3.73 -18.48
CA LYS A 359 -26.37 -2.99 -17.27
C LYS A 359 -27.59 -2.40 -16.60
N ASP A 360 -27.45 -2.16 -15.31
CA ASP A 360 -28.33 -1.31 -14.51
C ASP A 360 -29.83 -1.74 -14.60
N LYS A 361 -30.08 -3.04 -14.75
CA LYS A 361 -31.41 -3.68 -14.71
C LYS A 361 -31.42 -4.77 -13.65
N PHE A 362 -32.62 -5.12 -13.19
CA PHE A 362 -32.83 -6.21 -12.22
C PHE A 362 -32.08 -6.00 -10.89
N GLY A 363 -31.80 -4.75 -10.51
CA GLY A 363 -30.99 -4.40 -9.33
C GLY A 363 -29.50 -4.78 -9.44
N ALA A 364 -29.03 -5.14 -10.63
CA ALA A 364 -27.66 -5.59 -10.88
C ALA A 364 -26.81 -4.48 -11.51
N LEU A 365 -25.50 -4.49 -11.22
CA LEU A 365 -24.52 -3.65 -11.92
C LEU A 365 -24.34 -4.12 -13.37
N VAL A 366 -24.39 -5.43 -13.57
CA VAL A 366 -24.30 -6.11 -14.87
C VAL A 366 -25.14 -7.39 -14.79
N TYR A 367 -25.83 -7.73 -15.88
CA TYR A 367 -26.49 -9.02 -16.03
C TYR A 367 -26.08 -9.67 -17.34
N ALA A 368 -26.13 -11.00 -17.35
CA ALA A 368 -25.95 -11.82 -18.54
C ALA A 368 -27.04 -12.89 -18.55
N ILE A 369 -27.62 -13.15 -19.72
CA ILE A 369 -28.61 -14.20 -19.92
C ILE A 369 -28.06 -15.13 -20.98
N GLY A 370 -27.98 -16.42 -20.69
CA GLY A 370 -27.49 -17.42 -21.63
C GLY A 370 -28.43 -18.60 -21.74
N ALA A 371 -28.45 -19.25 -22.91
CA ALA A 371 -29.11 -20.53 -23.12
C ALA A 371 -28.08 -21.63 -23.36
N ALA A 372 -28.22 -22.74 -22.65
CA ALA A 372 -27.35 -23.92 -22.76
C ALA A 372 -28.07 -25.17 -22.23
N ASN A 373 -27.86 -26.33 -22.87
CA ASN A 373 -28.31 -27.63 -22.36
C ASN A 373 -29.80 -27.66 -21.93
N GLY A 374 -30.68 -27.06 -22.73
CA GLY A 374 -32.12 -27.00 -22.42
C GLY A 374 -32.47 -26.08 -21.25
N GLN A 375 -31.55 -25.20 -20.82
CA GLN A 375 -31.75 -24.24 -19.74
C GLN A 375 -31.50 -22.81 -20.19
N LEU A 376 -32.32 -21.90 -19.68
CA LEU A 376 -32.11 -20.47 -19.71
C LEU A 376 -31.56 -20.04 -18.35
N VAL A 377 -30.44 -19.32 -18.34
CA VAL A 377 -29.75 -18.87 -17.12
C VAL A 377 -29.67 -17.35 -17.15
N LEU A 378 -30.19 -16.70 -16.12
CA LEU A 378 -29.94 -15.29 -15.82
C LEU A 378 -28.92 -15.21 -14.68
N ALA A 379 -27.76 -14.61 -14.97
CA ALA A 379 -26.75 -14.29 -13.98
C ALA A 379 -26.67 -12.78 -13.76
N ARG A 380 -26.64 -12.36 -12.50
CA ARG A 380 -26.65 -10.95 -12.08
C ARG A 380 -25.50 -10.69 -11.14
N MET A 381 -24.67 -9.70 -11.43
CA MET A 381 -23.69 -9.19 -10.49
C MET A 381 -24.30 -8.03 -9.70
N LEU A 382 -24.52 -8.24 -8.41
CA LEU A 382 -25.12 -7.26 -7.51
C LEU A 382 -24.10 -6.18 -7.08
N PRO A 383 -24.56 -5.06 -6.47
CA PRO A 383 -23.66 -3.98 -6.02
C PRO A 383 -22.58 -4.40 -5.02
N ASP A 384 -22.81 -5.48 -4.27
CA ASP A 384 -21.86 -6.08 -3.33
C ASP A 384 -20.89 -7.08 -4.01
N MET A 385 -20.89 -7.15 -5.35
CA MET A 385 -20.12 -8.07 -6.18
C MET A 385 -20.51 -9.55 -6.07
N SER A 386 -21.57 -9.88 -5.31
CA SER A 386 -22.12 -11.23 -5.33
C SER A 386 -22.78 -11.53 -6.67
N ILE A 387 -22.73 -12.80 -7.08
CA ILE A 387 -23.38 -13.28 -8.29
C ILE A 387 -24.64 -14.02 -7.89
N ASP A 388 -25.78 -13.47 -8.28
CA ASP A 388 -27.09 -14.11 -8.19
C ASP A 388 -27.40 -14.84 -9.49
N LYS A 389 -28.02 -16.01 -9.38
CA LYS A 389 -28.31 -16.88 -10.51
C LYS A 389 -29.76 -17.34 -10.45
N LYS A 390 -30.44 -17.28 -11.60
CA LYS A 390 -31.79 -17.79 -11.81
C LYS A 390 -31.83 -18.65 -13.06
N GLU A 391 -32.59 -19.74 -13.01
CA GLU A 391 -32.69 -20.70 -14.10
C GLU A 391 -34.15 -20.97 -14.46
N GLY A 392 -34.37 -21.35 -15.71
CA GLY A 392 -35.64 -21.83 -16.26
C GLY A 392 -35.37 -22.94 -17.28
N GLN A 393 -36.21 -23.97 -17.30
CA GLN A 393 -36.08 -25.08 -18.25
C GLN A 393 -36.77 -24.72 -19.56
N ILE A 394 -36.04 -24.74 -20.68
CA ILE A 394 -36.53 -24.51 -22.04
C ILE A 394 -36.63 -25.81 -22.87
N GLY A 395 -36.24 -26.95 -22.27
CA GLY A 395 -36.36 -28.29 -22.86
C GLY A 395 -35.18 -28.67 -23.75
N ASP A 396 -34.84 -29.96 -23.72
CA ASP A 396 -33.73 -30.51 -24.49
C ASP A 396 -33.97 -30.36 -26.01
N GLY A 397 -32.93 -29.98 -26.74
CA GLY A 397 -32.97 -29.84 -28.20
C GLY A 397 -33.50 -28.50 -28.72
N PHE A 398 -33.90 -27.56 -27.85
CA PHE A 398 -34.24 -26.21 -28.28
C PHE A 398 -32.98 -25.43 -28.68
N GLN A 399 -32.82 -25.19 -29.99
CA GLN A 399 -31.75 -24.35 -30.54
C GLN A 399 -32.19 -22.89 -30.51
N VAL A 400 -31.84 -22.19 -29.43
CA VAL A 400 -32.12 -20.75 -29.26
C VAL A 400 -31.29 -19.96 -30.27
N GLU A 401 -31.97 -19.13 -31.07
CA GLU A 401 -31.35 -18.22 -32.03
C GLU A 401 -31.38 -16.77 -31.54
N GLU A 402 -32.31 -16.44 -30.64
CA GLU A 402 -32.42 -15.10 -30.06
C GLU A 402 -32.97 -15.12 -28.63
N ILE A 403 -32.49 -14.18 -27.81
CA ILE A 403 -33.03 -13.88 -26.47
C ILE A 403 -33.32 -12.38 -26.42
N ARG A 404 -34.53 -12.00 -26.00
CA ARG A 404 -34.95 -10.61 -25.84
C ARG A 404 -35.63 -10.38 -24.50
N LEU A 405 -35.64 -9.12 -24.06
CA LEU A 405 -36.44 -8.67 -22.92
C LEU A 405 -37.76 -8.11 -23.46
N GLU A 406 -38.89 -8.68 -23.04
CA GLU A 406 -40.21 -8.33 -23.57
C GLU A 406 -41.22 -8.07 -22.44
N ASP A 407 -41.17 -6.87 -21.87
CA ASP A 407 -42.02 -6.50 -20.72
C ASP A 407 -43.53 -6.56 -21.06
N SER A 408 -43.92 -6.43 -22.34
CA SER A 408 -45.32 -6.48 -22.76
C SER A 408 -46.00 -7.85 -22.56
N LEU A 409 -45.21 -8.91 -22.41
CA LEU A 409 -45.71 -10.27 -22.16
C LEU A 409 -46.15 -10.48 -20.72
N SER A 410 -45.78 -9.62 -19.77
CA SER A 410 -46.13 -9.77 -18.36
C SER A 410 -47.37 -8.95 -18.00
N PRO A 411 -48.49 -9.60 -17.62
CA PRO A 411 -49.64 -8.89 -17.07
C PRO A 411 -49.35 -8.27 -15.70
N SER A 412 -48.31 -8.75 -15.01
CA SER A 412 -47.87 -8.25 -13.70
C SER A 412 -46.87 -7.07 -13.81
N GLY A 413 -46.45 -6.71 -15.03
CA GLY A 413 -45.49 -5.63 -15.30
C GLY A 413 -44.04 -5.98 -14.98
N ARG A 414 -43.74 -7.27 -14.78
CA ARG A 414 -42.37 -7.76 -14.56
C ARG A 414 -41.68 -8.03 -15.89
N THR A 415 -40.35 -7.96 -15.91
CA THR A 415 -39.60 -8.27 -17.13
C THR A 415 -39.68 -9.75 -17.48
N VAL A 416 -39.91 -10.01 -18.76
CA VAL A 416 -39.95 -11.35 -19.35
C VAL A 416 -38.74 -11.55 -20.23
N LEU A 417 -38.13 -12.72 -20.11
CA LEU A 417 -37.13 -13.24 -21.03
C LEU A 417 -37.84 -14.05 -22.11
N LEU A 418 -37.78 -13.62 -23.36
CA LEU A 418 -38.28 -14.36 -24.51
C LEU A 418 -37.11 -15.03 -25.22
N ALA A 419 -37.10 -16.36 -25.25
CA ALA A 419 -36.20 -17.15 -26.06
C ALA A 419 -36.94 -17.59 -27.33
N GLU A 420 -36.34 -17.30 -28.49
CA GLU A 420 -36.83 -17.65 -29.82
C GLU A 420 -35.78 -18.50 -30.52
N GLY A 421 -36.24 -19.48 -31.29
CA GLY A 421 -35.33 -20.28 -32.09
C GLY A 421 -36.04 -21.28 -32.98
N LYS A 422 -35.29 -22.29 -33.43
CA LYS A 422 -35.80 -23.24 -34.41
C LYS A 422 -36.89 -24.12 -33.80
N SER A 423 -37.95 -24.28 -34.58
CA SER A 423 -39.01 -25.25 -34.34
C SER A 423 -38.83 -26.47 -35.26
N SER A 424 -39.33 -27.62 -34.79
CA SER A 424 -39.34 -28.86 -35.58
C SER A 424 -40.62 -29.03 -36.40
N THR A 425 -41.69 -28.30 -36.05
CA THR A 425 -43.04 -28.46 -36.62
C THR A 425 -43.66 -27.19 -37.23
N ARG A 426 -43.05 -26.01 -37.00
CA ARG A 426 -43.52 -24.67 -37.36
C ARG A 426 -42.36 -23.74 -37.73
N GLN A 427 -42.64 -22.48 -38.04
CA GLN A 427 -41.59 -21.52 -38.41
C GLN A 427 -40.68 -21.13 -37.22
N GLY A 428 -41.18 -21.16 -35.98
CA GLY A 428 -40.40 -20.83 -34.79
C GLY A 428 -40.91 -21.51 -33.52
N ARG A 429 -40.02 -21.65 -32.52
CA ARG A 429 -40.36 -22.02 -31.16
C ARG A 429 -40.14 -20.82 -30.25
N TYR A 430 -41.11 -20.53 -29.39
CA TYR A 430 -41.13 -19.36 -28.52
C TYR A 430 -41.33 -19.82 -27.07
N ALA A 431 -40.39 -19.47 -26.20
CA ALA A 431 -40.48 -19.76 -24.78
C ALA A 431 -40.26 -18.48 -23.96
N ALA A 432 -41.24 -18.10 -23.15
CA ALA A 432 -41.21 -16.88 -22.36
C ALA A 432 -41.14 -17.16 -20.87
N TYR A 433 -40.28 -16.45 -20.14
CA TYR A 433 -40.08 -16.61 -18.71
C TYR A 433 -40.12 -15.28 -17.98
N GLU A 434 -41.04 -15.13 -17.04
CA GLU A 434 -41.07 -13.97 -16.15
C GLU A 434 -39.96 -14.09 -15.09
N ILE A 435 -39.22 -13.00 -14.87
CA ILE A 435 -38.22 -12.96 -13.81
C ILE A 435 -38.93 -12.75 -12.46
N SER A 436 -38.99 -13.82 -11.66
CA SER A 436 -39.46 -13.76 -10.26
C SER A 436 -38.30 -13.59 -9.28
N ASP A 437 -38.56 -13.46 -7.98
CA ASP A 437 -37.52 -13.29 -6.97
C ASP A 437 -36.59 -14.51 -6.86
N SER A 438 -37.11 -15.73 -7.02
CA SER A 438 -36.37 -16.98 -6.80
C SER A 438 -36.05 -17.79 -8.06
N ALA A 439 -36.75 -17.57 -9.17
CA ALA A 439 -36.61 -18.39 -10.38
C ALA A 439 -37.05 -17.65 -11.66
N LEU A 440 -36.77 -18.26 -12.82
CA LEU A 440 -37.41 -17.89 -14.08
C LEU A 440 -38.71 -18.69 -14.21
N VAL A 441 -39.86 -18.01 -14.17
CA VAL A 441 -41.18 -18.66 -14.19
C VAL A 441 -41.67 -18.73 -15.63
N ASN A 442 -41.85 -19.94 -16.15
CA ASN A 442 -42.35 -20.14 -17.50
C ASN A 442 -43.77 -19.55 -17.63
N LEU A 443 -43.95 -18.68 -18.63
CA LEU A 443 -45.23 -18.10 -19.03
C LEU A 443 -45.88 -18.90 -20.15
N PHE A 444 -45.09 -19.33 -21.14
CA PHE A 444 -45.51 -20.22 -22.22
C PHE A 444 -44.29 -20.84 -22.90
N ASP A 445 -44.52 -21.94 -23.60
CA ASP A 445 -43.59 -22.58 -24.53
C ASP A 445 -44.42 -23.25 -25.63
N PHE A 446 -44.31 -22.76 -26.87
CA PHE A 446 -45.04 -23.32 -28.01
C PHE A 446 -44.24 -23.18 -29.31
N GLU A 447 -44.57 -24.04 -30.28
CA GLU A 447 -44.12 -23.93 -31.66
C GLU A 447 -45.24 -23.30 -32.49
N ALA A 448 -44.95 -22.22 -33.24
CA ALA A 448 -45.93 -21.46 -34.01
C ALA A 448 -45.28 -20.76 -35.21
N ASP A 449 -46.10 -20.21 -36.09
CA ASP A 449 -45.61 -19.33 -37.18
C ASP A 449 -45.39 -17.88 -36.72
N GLY A 450 -45.80 -17.57 -35.49
CA GLY A 450 -45.58 -16.30 -34.83
C GLY A 450 -46.60 -16.07 -33.72
N PHE A 451 -46.41 -15.01 -32.94
CA PHE A 451 -47.39 -14.57 -31.95
C PHE A 451 -47.37 -13.05 -31.79
N ARG A 452 -48.43 -12.51 -31.18
CA ARG A 452 -48.50 -11.09 -30.79
C ARG A 452 -49.33 -10.91 -29.52
N VAL A 453 -48.99 -9.90 -28.74
CA VAL A 453 -49.83 -9.44 -27.63
C VAL A 453 -51.02 -8.70 -28.23
N ASP A 454 -52.23 -9.13 -27.90
CA ASP A 454 -53.46 -8.44 -28.32
C ASP A 454 -53.84 -7.35 -27.32
N LYS A 455 -53.84 -7.72 -26.04
CA LYS A 455 -54.07 -6.86 -24.88
C LYS A 455 -53.38 -7.48 -23.66
N PRO A 456 -53.18 -6.74 -22.56
CA PRO A 456 -52.57 -7.30 -21.35
C PRO A 456 -53.26 -8.60 -20.92
N GLY A 457 -52.49 -9.68 -20.82
CA GLY A 457 -53.00 -11.01 -20.46
C GLY A 457 -53.68 -11.79 -21.59
N THR A 458 -53.54 -11.36 -22.86
CA THR A 458 -54.04 -12.12 -24.02
C THR A 458 -53.04 -12.10 -25.17
N LEU A 459 -52.72 -13.28 -25.69
CA LEU A 459 -51.89 -13.47 -26.88
C LEU A 459 -52.73 -14.02 -28.03
N ILE A 460 -52.36 -13.61 -29.25
CA ILE A 460 -52.79 -14.25 -30.47
C ILE A 460 -51.59 -15.00 -31.03
N VAL A 461 -51.75 -16.31 -31.21
CA VAL A 461 -50.72 -17.21 -31.72
C VAL A 461 -51.13 -17.69 -33.11
N THR A 462 -50.28 -17.51 -34.10
CA THR A 462 -50.55 -17.85 -35.50
C THR A 462 -50.09 -19.26 -35.79
N ASN A 463 -51.00 -20.13 -36.22
CA ASN A 463 -50.71 -21.51 -36.63
C ASN A 463 -49.90 -22.27 -35.56
N ASP A 464 -50.43 -22.34 -34.34
CA ASP A 464 -49.83 -23.12 -33.25
C ASP A 464 -49.68 -24.61 -33.64
N ALA A 465 -48.67 -25.30 -33.10
CA ALA A 465 -48.42 -26.71 -33.36
C ALA A 465 -49.49 -27.64 -32.77
N ASN A 466 -50.24 -27.16 -31.77
CA ASN A 466 -51.18 -27.96 -30.99
C ASN A 466 -52.65 -27.61 -31.34
N GLU A 467 -53.42 -27.14 -30.35
CA GLU A 467 -54.87 -26.90 -30.44
C GLU A 467 -55.24 -25.78 -31.42
N GLY A 468 -54.29 -24.90 -31.76
CA GLY A 468 -54.46 -23.78 -32.69
C GLY A 468 -54.01 -24.04 -34.13
N ALA A 469 -53.81 -25.30 -34.53
CA ALA A 469 -53.24 -25.63 -35.84
C ALA A 469 -54.03 -25.04 -37.02
N GLY A 470 -53.31 -24.34 -37.92
CA GLY A 470 -53.83 -23.73 -39.13
C GLY A 470 -54.63 -22.44 -38.95
N GLN A 471 -54.77 -21.91 -37.73
CA GLN A 471 -55.64 -20.77 -37.41
C GLN A 471 -54.95 -19.77 -36.46
N GLU A 472 -55.58 -18.61 -36.22
CA GLU A 472 -55.18 -17.70 -35.12
C GLU A 472 -55.80 -18.21 -33.81
N ALA A 473 -54.98 -18.62 -32.85
CA ALA A 473 -55.41 -19.09 -31.53
C ALA A 473 -55.33 -17.98 -30.49
N LEU A 474 -56.29 -17.96 -29.57
CA LEU A 474 -56.33 -17.07 -28.42
C LEU A 474 -55.75 -17.77 -27.19
N TYR A 475 -54.73 -17.18 -26.59
CA TYR A 475 -54.16 -17.63 -25.31
C TYR A 475 -54.43 -16.58 -24.24
N THR A 476 -54.93 -16.99 -23.08
CA THR A 476 -55.22 -16.09 -21.95
C THR A 476 -54.37 -16.43 -20.74
N TYR A 477 -53.97 -15.40 -20.02
CA TYR A 477 -53.14 -15.53 -18.84
C TYR A 477 -53.97 -15.97 -17.63
N GLU A 478 -53.75 -17.20 -17.18
CA GLU A 478 -54.41 -17.80 -16.02
C GLU A 478 -53.39 -18.55 -15.17
N ASN A 479 -53.49 -18.43 -13.84
CA ASN A 479 -52.66 -19.16 -12.88
C ASN A 479 -51.14 -19.04 -13.12
N GLY A 480 -50.67 -17.90 -13.65
CA GLY A 480 -49.25 -17.65 -13.87
C GLY A 480 -48.74 -17.96 -15.27
N GLN A 481 -49.59 -18.46 -16.17
CA GLN A 481 -49.19 -18.93 -17.51
C GLN A 481 -50.22 -18.53 -18.57
N TYR A 482 -49.80 -18.46 -19.83
CA TYR A 482 -50.71 -18.33 -20.96
C TYR A 482 -51.18 -19.71 -21.41
N LEU A 483 -52.49 -19.93 -21.37
CA LEU A 483 -53.12 -21.19 -21.75
C LEU A 483 -54.03 -20.97 -22.96
N PHE A 484 -54.14 -22.00 -23.81
CA PHE A 484 -55.08 -21.97 -24.93
C PHE A 484 -56.50 -21.77 -24.41
N SER A 485 -57.23 -20.85 -25.03
CA SER A 485 -58.59 -20.47 -24.62
C SER A 485 -59.61 -20.49 -25.76
N GLY A 486 -59.16 -20.77 -26.99
CA GLY A 486 -60.02 -20.94 -28.15
C GLY A 486 -59.37 -20.43 -29.43
N ILE A 487 -60.11 -20.57 -30.53
CA ILE A 487 -59.74 -19.97 -31.82
C ILE A 487 -60.25 -18.54 -31.86
N LYS A 488 -59.41 -17.61 -32.31
CA LYS A 488 -59.81 -16.23 -32.52
C LYS A 488 -60.88 -16.18 -33.62
N PRO A 489 -62.06 -15.60 -33.33
CA PRO A 489 -63.09 -15.43 -34.34
C PRO A 489 -62.56 -14.70 -35.57
N ASP A 490 -62.86 -15.23 -36.76
CA ASP A 490 -62.52 -14.61 -38.04
C ASP A 490 -63.60 -13.65 -38.55
N TYR A 491 -64.52 -13.24 -37.67
CA TYR A 491 -65.64 -12.36 -37.95
C TYR A 491 -65.75 -11.23 -36.92
N THR A 492 -66.32 -10.10 -37.34
CA THR A 492 -66.69 -8.99 -36.44
C THR A 492 -68.14 -9.11 -36.01
N GLU A 493 -68.43 -9.07 -34.71
CA GLU A 493 -69.81 -8.99 -34.23
C GLU A 493 -70.39 -7.59 -34.48
N ILE A 494 -71.54 -7.50 -35.14
CA ILE A 494 -72.21 -6.23 -35.46
C ILE A 494 -73.70 -6.29 -35.13
N GLN A 495 -74.33 -5.13 -34.97
CA GLN A 495 -75.79 -5.03 -35.07
C GLN A 495 -76.20 -5.05 -36.54
N LEU A 496 -77.39 -5.57 -36.85
CA LEU A 496 -77.91 -5.61 -38.23
C LEU A 496 -77.94 -4.20 -38.87
N ALA A 497 -78.23 -3.17 -38.07
CA ALA A 497 -78.24 -1.77 -38.49
C ALA A 497 -76.89 -1.27 -39.04
N ASP A 498 -75.79 -1.88 -38.61
CA ASP A 498 -74.45 -1.47 -38.99
C ASP A 498 -73.92 -2.23 -40.21
N LEU A 499 -74.66 -3.20 -40.77
CA LEU A 499 -74.20 -4.07 -41.86
C LEU A 499 -73.58 -3.30 -43.02
N LEU A 500 -74.17 -2.17 -43.41
CA LEU A 500 -73.71 -1.33 -44.51
C LEU A 500 -72.37 -0.60 -44.23
N GLN A 501 -71.91 -0.57 -42.99
CA GLN A 501 -70.61 -0.02 -42.62
C GLN A 501 -69.47 -1.04 -42.79
N TYR A 502 -69.79 -2.33 -42.96
CA TYR A 502 -68.83 -3.44 -42.99
C TYR A 502 -68.80 -4.16 -44.35
N SER A 503 -68.92 -3.42 -45.46
CA SER A 503 -68.84 -3.96 -46.83
C SER A 503 -67.56 -4.77 -47.06
N GLY A 504 -67.70 -5.96 -47.64
CA GLY A 504 -66.57 -6.86 -47.91
C GLY A 504 -65.89 -7.46 -46.68
N GLN A 505 -66.42 -7.23 -45.46
CA GLN A 505 -65.90 -7.82 -44.22
C GLN A 505 -66.78 -8.97 -43.75
N LYS A 506 -66.15 -9.99 -43.13
CA LYS A 506 -66.88 -11.10 -42.51
C LYS A 506 -67.44 -10.63 -41.18
N VAL A 507 -68.76 -10.63 -41.06
CA VAL A 507 -69.48 -10.14 -39.89
C VAL A 507 -70.41 -11.21 -39.35
N ARG A 508 -70.69 -11.14 -38.05
CA ARG A 508 -71.72 -11.92 -37.38
C ARG A 508 -72.77 -10.99 -36.79
N PHE A 509 -74.03 -11.23 -37.11
CA PHE A 509 -75.15 -10.44 -36.61
C PHE A 509 -76.37 -11.35 -36.38
N THR A 510 -77.31 -10.88 -35.56
CA THR A 510 -78.58 -11.57 -35.33
C THR A 510 -79.70 -10.85 -36.07
N CYS A 511 -80.53 -11.60 -36.80
CA CYS A 511 -81.67 -11.08 -37.58
C CYS A 511 -82.90 -11.99 -37.43
N ASP A 512 -84.04 -11.55 -37.95
CA ASP A 512 -85.24 -12.35 -38.13
C ASP A 512 -85.48 -12.60 -39.63
N ILE A 513 -85.46 -13.85 -40.05
CA ILE A 513 -85.67 -14.24 -41.44
C ILE A 513 -87.18 -14.20 -41.70
N PHE A 514 -87.64 -13.26 -42.52
CA PHE A 514 -89.04 -13.03 -42.83
C PHE A 514 -89.63 -14.13 -43.70
N THR A 515 -88.94 -14.50 -44.78
CA THR A 515 -89.34 -15.59 -45.68
C THR A 515 -88.11 -16.27 -46.27
N VAL A 516 -88.29 -17.46 -46.82
CA VAL A 516 -87.26 -18.19 -47.56
C VAL A 516 -87.82 -18.56 -48.93
N GLU A 517 -87.17 -18.08 -49.99
CA GLU A 517 -87.55 -18.32 -51.38
C GLU A 517 -86.44 -19.11 -52.07
N GLY A 518 -86.68 -20.41 -52.29
CA GLY A 518 -85.64 -21.33 -52.76
C GLY A 518 -84.51 -21.46 -51.73
N GLU A 519 -83.27 -21.15 -52.13
CA GLU A 519 -82.09 -21.14 -51.26
C GLU A 519 -81.74 -19.74 -50.72
N LYS A 520 -82.63 -18.76 -50.91
CA LYS A 520 -82.43 -17.37 -50.46
C LYS A 520 -83.30 -17.10 -49.23
N GLY A 521 -82.68 -16.68 -48.12
CA GLY A 521 -83.40 -16.12 -46.99
C GLY A 521 -83.61 -14.62 -47.18
N VAL A 522 -84.78 -14.09 -46.84
CA VAL A 522 -85.10 -12.67 -46.93
C VAL A 522 -85.29 -12.13 -45.53
N VAL A 523 -84.52 -11.13 -45.16
CA VAL A 523 -84.64 -10.38 -43.90
C VAL A 523 -85.19 -9.00 -44.24
N LEU A 524 -86.23 -8.58 -43.52
CA LEU A 524 -86.77 -7.22 -43.61
C LEU A 524 -86.25 -6.39 -42.44
N PHE A 525 -85.56 -5.30 -42.73
CA PHE A 525 -85.01 -4.41 -41.71
C PHE A 525 -85.18 -2.96 -42.15
N ASN A 526 -85.91 -2.14 -41.37
CA ASN A 526 -86.19 -0.73 -41.68
C ASN A 526 -86.71 -0.47 -43.10
N GLU A 527 -87.68 -1.26 -43.58
CA GLU A 527 -88.27 -1.19 -44.93
C GLU A 527 -87.31 -1.59 -46.07
N GLU A 528 -86.07 -1.96 -45.77
CA GLU A 528 -85.09 -2.48 -46.71
C GLU A 528 -85.00 -4.01 -46.64
N TYR A 529 -84.58 -4.62 -47.76
CA TYR A 529 -84.43 -6.06 -47.87
C TYR A 529 -82.97 -6.47 -47.78
N ILE A 530 -82.70 -7.52 -47.02
CA ILE A 530 -81.39 -8.17 -46.98
C ILE A 530 -81.58 -9.61 -47.45
N ILE A 531 -80.85 -9.99 -48.49
CA ILE A 531 -80.90 -11.33 -49.08
C ILE A 531 -79.72 -12.14 -48.53
N LEU A 532 -80.03 -13.22 -47.82
CA LEU A 532 -79.07 -14.20 -47.35
C LEU A 532 -78.92 -15.30 -48.40
N THR A 533 -77.71 -15.50 -48.92
CA THR A 533 -77.41 -16.52 -49.95
C THR A 533 -76.29 -17.46 -49.49
N GLY A 534 -76.14 -18.61 -50.14
CA GLY A 534 -75.00 -19.53 -49.89
C GLY A 534 -75.14 -20.46 -48.68
N ALA A 535 -76.27 -20.41 -47.95
CA ALA A 535 -76.54 -21.29 -46.82
C ALA A 535 -77.78 -22.17 -47.08
N PRO A 536 -77.61 -23.48 -47.40
CA PRO A 536 -78.75 -24.37 -47.54
C PRO A 536 -79.46 -24.59 -46.19
N GLY A 537 -80.80 -24.66 -46.24
CA GLY A 537 -81.62 -25.01 -45.07
C GLY A 537 -82.06 -23.84 -44.18
N LEU A 538 -81.90 -22.58 -44.60
CA LEU A 538 -82.45 -21.40 -43.93
C LEU A 538 -83.96 -21.58 -43.66
N ARG A 539 -84.44 -21.08 -42.52
CA ARG A 539 -85.85 -21.12 -42.11
C ARG A 539 -86.31 -19.75 -41.60
N PRO A 540 -87.60 -19.39 -41.78
CA PRO A 540 -88.13 -18.19 -41.15
C PRO A 540 -87.96 -18.18 -39.63
N GLY A 541 -87.76 -17.00 -39.06
CA GLY A 541 -87.54 -16.78 -37.63
C GLY A 541 -86.12 -16.30 -37.29
N LYS A 542 -85.87 -16.11 -35.99
CA LYS A 542 -84.61 -15.56 -35.47
C LYS A 542 -83.40 -16.46 -35.74
N ALA A 543 -82.36 -15.89 -36.35
CA ALA A 543 -81.10 -16.57 -36.65
C ALA A 543 -79.90 -15.65 -36.39
N THR A 544 -78.76 -16.25 -36.05
CA THR A 544 -77.46 -15.58 -36.03
C THR A 544 -76.71 -15.97 -37.30
N ILE A 545 -76.41 -14.98 -38.13
CA ILE A 545 -75.79 -15.13 -39.45
C ILE A 545 -74.33 -14.70 -39.35
N THR A 546 -73.42 -15.52 -39.87
CA THR A 546 -72.03 -15.12 -40.13
C THR A 546 -71.80 -15.12 -41.63
N GLY A 547 -71.48 -13.97 -42.21
CA GLY A 547 -71.35 -13.83 -43.67
C GLY A 547 -70.64 -12.55 -44.08
N ILE A 548 -70.51 -12.36 -45.39
CA ILE A 548 -69.91 -11.16 -45.99
C ILE A 548 -71.01 -10.44 -46.75
N TRP A 549 -71.22 -9.15 -46.48
CA TRP A 549 -72.02 -8.33 -47.37
C TRP A 549 -71.24 -8.11 -48.67
N ALA A 550 -71.72 -8.71 -49.76
CA ALA A 550 -71.02 -8.79 -51.03
C ALA A 550 -71.32 -7.56 -51.92
N ASP A 551 -72.59 -7.27 -52.15
CA ASP A 551 -73.06 -6.21 -53.03
C ASP A 551 -74.56 -5.91 -52.80
N ASN A 552 -75.11 -5.05 -53.65
CA ASN A 552 -76.55 -4.81 -53.75
C ASN A 552 -77.13 -5.75 -54.82
N ASP A 553 -78.25 -6.38 -54.50
CA ASP A 553 -79.12 -7.12 -55.42
C ASP A 553 -80.40 -6.30 -55.66
N THR A 554 -81.20 -6.66 -56.66
CA THR A 554 -82.52 -6.06 -56.88
C THR A 554 -83.61 -7.10 -56.68
N VAL A 555 -84.65 -6.72 -55.94
CA VAL A 555 -85.84 -7.54 -55.71
C VAL A 555 -87.03 -6.83 -56.35
N SER A 556 -87.74 -7.53 -57.24
CA SER A 556 -88.96 -6.99 -57.85
C SER A 556 -90.15 -7.23 -56.93
N ARG A 557 -90.82 -6.17 -56.50
CA ARG A 557 -92.05 -6.22 -55.71
C ARG A 557 -93.11 -5.36 -56.39
N ASP A 558 -94.26 -5.95 -56.70
CA ASP A 558 -95.40 -5.26 -57.33
C ASP A 558 -95.05 -4.48 -58.61
N GLY A 559 -94.00 -4.90 -59.33
CA GLY A 559 -93.52 -4.26 -60.57
C GLY A 559 -92.46 -3.17 -60.39
N GLU A 560 -92.07 -2.84 -59.15
CA GLU A 560 -90.96 -1.93 -58.83
C GLU A 560 -89.70 -2.71 -58.43
N GLU A 561 -88.53 -2.25 -58.89
CA GLU A 561 -87.24 -2.78 -58.47
C GLU A 561 -86.81 -2.09 -57.17
N ILE A 562 -86.73 -2.85 -56.08
CA ILE A 562 -86.27 -2.38 -54.77
C ILE A 562 -84.84 -2.89 -54.57
N THR A 563 -83.96 -2.02 -54.09
CA THR A 563 -82.59 -2.41 -53.72
C THR A 563 -82.61 -3.33 -52.50
N ALA A 564 -81.88 -4.43 -52.57
CA ALA A 564 -81.66 -5.35 -51.46
C ALA A 564 -80.17 -5.57 -51.23
N TYR A 565 -79.75 -5.84 -49.99
CA TYR A 565 -78.35 -6.06 -49.66
C TYR A 565 -78.05 -7.55 -49.61
N ARG A 566 -77.11 -8.04 -50.43
CA ARG A 566 -76.81 -9.47 -50.51
C ARG A 566 -75.70 -9.85 -49.54
N VAL A 567 -76.02 -10.70 -48.57
CA VAL A 567 -75.05 -11.29 -47.64
C VAL A 567 -74.79 -12.74 -48.04
N GLU A 568 -73.55 -13.03 -48.41
CA GLU A 568 -73.07 -14.39 -48.61
C GLU A 568 -72.80 -15.03 -47.25
N VAL A 569 -73.67 -15.96 -46.87
CA VAL A 569 -73.64 -16.62 -45.57
C VAL A 569 -72.61 -17.74 -45.58
N SER A 570 -71.63 -17.62 -44.68
CA SER A 570 -70.62 -18.65 -44.43
C SER A 570 -71.06 -19.68 -43.39
N SER A 571 -71.87 -19.25 -42.42
CA SER A 571 -72.53 -20.13 -41.45
C SER A 571 -73.72 -19.43 -40.80
N TYR A 572 -74.68 -20.20 -40.29
CA TYR A 572 -75.79 -19.66 -39.50
C TYR A 572 -76.17 -20.59 -38.36
N VAL A 573 -76.76 -20.01 -37.32
CA VAL A 573 -77.37 -20.73 -36.20
C VAL A 573 -78.81 -20.26 -36.03
N GLN A 574 -79.77 -21.16 -36.24
CA GLN A 574 -81.18 -20.86 -35.98
C GLN A 574 -81.44 -20.87 -34.47
N SER A 575 -82.11 -19.83 -33.95
CA SER A 575 -82.59 -19.87 -32.57
C SER A 575 -83.78 -20.82 -32.49
N ILE A 576 -83.63 -21.95 -31.80
CA ILE A 576 -84.75 -22.86 -31.52
C ILE A 576 -85.50 -22.30 -30.32
N THR A 577 -86.66 -21.68 -30.56
CA THR A 577 -87.62 -21.45 -29.48
C THR A 577 -88.25 -22.80 -29.13
N ILE A 578 -87.77 -23.44 -28.06
CA ILE A 578 -88.47 -24.58 -27.46
C ILE A 578 -89.74 -24.01 -26.82
N THR A 579 -90.87 -24.10 -27.50
CA THR A 579 -92.18 -23.90 -26.87
C THR A 579 -92.40 -25.10 -25.95
N GLN A 580 -92.16 -24.93 -24.64
CA GLN A 580 -92.68 -25.87 -23.65
C GLN A 580 -94.22 -25.85 -23.76
N GLN A 581 -94.81 -27.00 -24.11
CA GLN A 581 -96.24 -27.26 -23.92
C GLN A 581 -96.52 -27.70 -22.49
#